data_AF-A0A7C3J9Z7-F1
#
_entry.id   AF-A0A7C3J9Z7-F1
#
_cell.length_a   1.000
_cell.length_b   1.000
_cell.length_c   1.000
_cell.angle_alpha   90.00
_cell.angle_beta   90.00
_cell.angle_gamma   90.00
#
_symmetry.space_group_name_H-M   'P 1'
#
loop_
_entity.id
_entity.type
_entity.pdbx_description
1 polymer ?
#
loop_
_entity_poly.entity_id
_entity_poly.type
_entity_poly.pdbx_seq_one_letter_code
_entity_poly.pdbx_strand_id
1 'polypeptide(L)'
;MKSEEILAKLQNDVRAAFKSWHEPASETSPLGYLHLFRHARQLGTATARQATHQLLLQALDTLALHHPDDADLLRLHFLDRREMYTVARLFNVGEATVYRRQQKAIERLAHILHAREVHVAGEARLRLEERLEPPGSTRLIGIEADLNILLERLTSTSPPWLISVEGLGGIGKTALADSLARQLLETGHFYDIAWVSARQQDFHPVLGLQLTGLPALDLDTLVSRLLEQLSPDISLPTSRQAKLAALTRLLKEM
;
A
#
# COMPACT_ATOMS: atom_id res chain seq x y z
N MET A 1 -5.00 -15.95 -4.60
CA MET A 1 -6.09 -15.63 -5.56
C MET A 1 -5.54 -15.73 -6.96
N LYS A 2 -6.32 -16.26 -7.91
CA LYS A 2 -5.88 -16.29 -9.32
C LYS A 2 -5.93 -14.85 -9.86
N SER A 3 -4.94 -14.45 -10.66
CA SER A 3 -4.82 -13.06 -11.16
C SER A 3 -6.09 -12.57 -11.88
N GLU A 4 -6.84 -13.48 -12.51
CA GLU A 4 -8.14 -13.19 -13.14
C GLU A 4 -9.23 -12.77 -12.13
N GLU A 5 -9.26 -13.33 -10.93
CA GLU A 5 -10.24 -12.98 -9.90
C GLU A 5 -10.00 -11.56 -9.36
N ILE A 6 -8.71 -11.20 -9.19
CA ILE A 6 -8.30 -9.85 -8.78
C ILE A 6 -8.74 -8.83 -9.83
N LEU A 7 -8.51 -9.15 -11.11
CA LEU A 7 -8.86 -8.27 -12.21
C LEU A 7 -10.39 -8.09 -12.34
N ALA A 8 -11.16 -9.17 -12.23
CA ALA A 8 -12.63 -9.11 -12.27
C ALA A 8 -13.19 -8.26 -11.12
N LYS A 9 -12.65 -8.42 -9.91
CA LYS A 9 -12.97 -7.57 -8.76
C LYS A 9 -12.63 -6.10 -9.05
N LEU A 10 -11.43 -5.83 -9.55
CA LEU A 10 -10.97 -4.48 -9.87
C LEU A 10 -11.83 -3.80 -10.93
N GLN A 11 -12.28 -4.53 -11.96
CA GLN A 11 -13.22 -4.00 -12.97
C GLN A 11 -14.54 -3.53 -12.33
N ASN A 12 -15.09 -4.32 -11.42
CA ASN A 12 -16.31 -3.96 -10.70
C ASN A 12 -16.08 -2.74 -9.80
N ASP A 13 -14.96 -2.70 -9.09
CA ASP A 13 -14.61 -1.58 -8.20
C ASP A 13 -14.36 -0.28 -8.98
N VAL A 14 -13.72 -0.35 -10.14
CA VAL A 14 -13.53 0.79 -11.06
C VAL A 14 -14.89 1.31 -11.55
N ARG A 15 -15.80 0.42 -11.93
CA ARG A 15 -17.15 0.83 -12.34
C ARG A 15 -17.91 1.48 -11.18
N ALA A 16 -17.79 0.93 -9.97
CA ALA A 16 -18.39 1.53 -8.77
C ALA A 16 -17.80 2.91 -8.49
N ALA A 17 -16.48 3.07 -8.59
CA ALA A 17 -15.78 4.34 -8.39
C ALA A 17 -16.18 5.40 -9.43
N PHE A 18 -16.41 5.02 -10.69
CA PHE A 18 -16.94 5.94 -11.70
C PHE A 18 -18.40 6.34 -11.44
N LYS A 19 -19.24 5.42 -10.94
CA LYS A 19 -20.62 5.74 -10.58
C LYS A 19 -20.68 6.74 -9.41
N SER A 20 -19.82 6.57 -8.41
CA SER A 20 -19.75 7.47 -7.26
C SER A 20 -18.92 8.74 -7.50
N TRP A 21 -18.38 8.95 -8.71
CA TRP A 21 -17.58 10.13 -9.08
C TRP A 21 -18.24 11.46 -8.71
N HIS A 22 -19.57 11.49 -8.83
CA HIS A 22 -20.41 12.66 -8.68
C HIS A 22 -21.16 12.73 -7.36
N GLU A 23 -21.12 11.66 -6.57
CA GLU A 23 -21.78 11.56 -5.27
C GLU A 23 -21.04 12.41 -4.22
N PRO A 24 -21.70 12.82 -3.13
CA PRO A 24 -21.03 13.50 -2.02
C PRO A 24 -19.90 12.64 -1.46
N ALA A 25 -18.90 13.28 -0.85
CA ALA A 25 -17.70 12.59 -0.38
C ALA A 25 -18.07 11.48 0.62
N SER A 26 -17.78 10.23 0.25
CA SER A 26 -17.77 9.09 1.15
C SER A 26 -16.41 8.99 1.84
N GLU A 27 -16.41 8.56 3.10
CA GLU A 27 -15.19 8.21 3.83
C GLU A 27 -14.53 6.95 3.26
N THR A 28 -15.30 6.08 2.60
CA THR A 28 -14.83 4.82 2.02
C THR A 28 -14.78 4.89 0.50
N SER A 29 -13.67 4.43 -0.08
CA SER A 29 -13.51 4.26 -1.52
C SER A 29 -13.55 2.78 -1.90
N PRO A 30 -14.22 2.39 -3.01
CA PRO A 30 -14.13 1.03 -3.55
C PRO A 30 -12.69 0.59 -3.84
N LEU A 31 -11.79 1.53 -4.11
CA LEU A 31 -10.38 1.29 -4.41
C LEU A 31 -9.48 1.40 -3.17
N GLY A 32 -10.06 1.52 -1.97
CA GLY A 32 -9.33 1.76 -0.72
C GLY A 32 -8.33 0.66 -0.33
N TYR A 33 -8.54 -0.55 -0.83
CA TYR A 33 -7.65 -1.68 -0.56
C TYR A 33 -6.33 -1.62 -1.32
N LEU A 34 -6.25 -0.86 -2.42
CA LEU A 34 -5.05 -0.77 -3.27
C LEU A 34 -3.93 0.04 -2.60
N HIS A 35 -2.69 -0.42 -2.71
CA HIS A 35 -1.49 0.31 -2.31
C HIS A 35 -1.39 1.65 -3.03
N LEU A 36 -1.74 1.71 -4.33
CA LEU A 36 -1.80 2.96 -5.09
C LEU A 36 -2.69 4.02 -4.43
N PHE A 37 -3.87 3.61 -3.94
CA PHE A 37 -4.81 4.54 -3.31
C PHE A 37 -4.23 5.10 -2.02
N ARG A 38 -3.63 4.24 -1.20
CA ARG A 38 -3.00 4.64 0.06
C ARG A 38 -1.79 5.55 -0.18
N HIS A 39 -1.00 5.25 -1.20
CA HIS A 39 0.11 6.08 -1.63
C HIS A 39 -0.36 7.47 -2.06
N ALA A 40 -1.43 7.55 -2.85
CA ALA A 40 -2.04 8.82 -3.24
C ALA A 40 -2.59 9.62 -2.04
N ARG A 41 -3.13 8.94 -1.01
CA ARG A 41 -3.61 9.59 0.22
C ARG A 41 -2.50 10.14 1.12
N GLN A 42 -1.26 9.68 0.99
CA GLN A 42 -0.16 10.18 1.81
C GLN A 42 0.59 11.35 1.18
N LEU A 43 0.66 11.41 -0.15
CA LEU A 43 1.29 12.51 -0.87
C LEU A 43 0.51 13.85 -0.76
N GLY A 44 -0.63 13.88 -0.08
CA GLY A 44 -1.36 15.11 0.25
C GLY A 44 -2.48 14.87 1.26
N THR A 45 -3.07 15.94 1.81
CA THR A 45 -4.27 15.88 2.67
C THR A 45 -5.53 15.53 1.87
N ALA A 46 -5.44 14.53 1.00
CA ALA A 46 -6.49 14.18 0.06
C ALA A 46 -7.55 13.33 0.76
N THR A 47 -8.80 13.78 0.67
CA THR A 47 -9.97 12.96 1.03
C THR A 47 -9.98 11.66 0.20
N ALA A 48 -10.65 10.61 0.70
CA ALA A 48 -10.79 9.35 -0.03
C ALA A 48 -11.32 9.55 -1.45
N ARG A 49 -12.22 10.51 -1.64
CA ARG A 49 -12.71 10.91 -2.96
C ARG A 49 -11.60 11.50 -3.85
N GLN A 50 -10.84 12.47 -3.35
CA GLN A 50 -9.76 13.11 -4.11
C GLN A 50 -8.71 12.08 -4.56
N ALA A 51 -8.31 11.16 -3.67
CA ALA A 51 -7.38 10.09 -4.00
C ALA A 51 -7.94 9.15 -5.09
N THR A 52 -9.23 8.78 -4.99
CA THR A 52 -9.90 7.97 -6.02
C THR A 52 -9.93 8.69 -7.37
N HIS A 53 -10.31 9.98 -7.36
CA HIS A 53 -10.40 10.78 -8.57
C HIS A 53 -9.05 10.93 -9.25
N GLN A 54 -8.01 11.25 -8.49
CA GLN A 54 -6.65 11.38 -9.00
C GLN A 54 -6.16 10.07 -9.64
N LEU A 55 -6.41 8.94 -8.98
CA LEU A 55 -6.02 7.63 -9.47
C LEU A 55 -6.72 7.27 -10.79
N LEU A 56 -8.03 7.53 -10.88
CA LEU A 56 -8.80 7.31 -12.11
C LEU A 56 -8.37 8.25 -13.25
N LEU A 57 -8.13 9.53 -12.97
CA LEU A 57 -7.66 10.49 -13.98
C LEU A 57 -6.30 10.10 -14.55
N GLN A 58 -5.34 9.78 -13.67
CA GLN A 58 -4.02 9.32 -14.13
C GLN A 58 -4.12 8.04 -14.97
N ALA A 59 -4.99 7.10 -14.57
CA ALA A 59 -5.22 5.88 -15.35
C ALA A 59 -5.89 6.18 -16.70
N LEU A 60 -6.83 7.12 -16.77
CA LEU A 60 -7.46 7.58 -18.00
C LEU A 60 -6.47 8.28 -18.92
N ASP A 61 -5.53 9.05 -18.38
CA ASP A 61 -4.47 9.70 -19.15
C ASP A 61 -3.54 8.65 -19.75
N THR A 62 -3.15 7.62 -18.99
CA THR A 62 -2.41 6.47 -19.52
C THR A 62 -3.21 5.71 -20.59
N LEU A 63 -4.53 5.51 -20.37
CA LEU A 63 -5.40 4.88 -21.36
C LEU A 63 -5.46 5.70 -22.65
N ALA A 64 -5.53 7.02 -22.56
CA ALA A 64 -5.61 7.92 -23.70
C ALA A 64 -4.36 7.86 -24.62
N LEU A 65 -3.19 7.55 -24.05
CA LEU A 65 -1.96 7.38 -24.84
C LEU A 65 -2.01 6.19 -25.80
N HIS A 66 -2.70 5.11 -25.42
CA HIS A 66 -2.75 3.87 -26.22
C HIS A 66 -4.11 3.64 -26.90
N HIS A 67 -5.19 4.11 -26.29
CA HIS A 67 -6.57 3.93 -26.69
C HIS A 67 -7.39 5.22 -26.45
N PRO A 68 -7.15 6.28 -27.25
CA PRO A 68 -7.79 7.59 -27.05
C PRO A 68 -9.32 7.51 -27.07
N ASP A 69 -9.91 6.82 -28.06
CA ASP A 69 -11.36 6.64 -28.16
C ASP A 69 -11.99 6.05 -26.88
N ASP A 70 -11.31 5.09 -26.24
CA ASP A 70 -11.83 4.41 -25.05
C ASP A 70 -11.77 5.35 -23.84
N ALA A 71 -10.68 6.12 -23.71
CA ALA A 71 -10.57 7.13 -22.66
C ALA A 71 -11.63 8.22 -22.84
N ASP A 72 -11.84 8.70 -24.07
CA ASP A 72 -12.83 9.73 -24.38
C ASP A 72 -14.26 9.24 -24.16
N LEU A 73 -14.56 7.99 -24.49
CA LEU A 73 -15.83 7.36 -24.17
C LEU A 73 -16.09 7.39 -22.65
N LEU A 74 -15.10 7.00 -21.85
CA LEU A 74 -15.23 6.99 -20.38
C LEU A 74 -15.36 8.40 -19.82
N ARG A 75 -14.60 9.38 -20.32
CA ARG A 75 -14.70 10.79 -19.91
C ARG A 75 -16.09 11.35 -20.23
N LEU A 76 -16.57 11.20 -21.47
CA LEU A 76 -17.87 11.71 -21.89
C LEU A 76 -19.01 11.08 -21.07
N HIS A 77 -18.97 9.77 -20.85
CA HIS A 77 -20.06 9.10 -20.14
C HIS A 77 -20.04 9.38 -18.63
N PHE A 78 -18.89 9.19 -17.97
CA PHE A 78 -18.81 9.26 -16.50
C PHE A 78 -18.48 10.65 -15.97
N LEU A 79 -17.51 11.35 -16.55
CA LEU A 79 -17.09 12.67 -16.05
C LEU A 79 -18.08 13.76 -16.48
N ASP A 80 -18.45 13.78 -17.77
CA ASP A 80 -19.37 14.79 -18.33
C ASP A 80 -20.86 14.42 -18.17
N ARG A 81 -21.16 13.25 -17.59
CA ARG A 81 -22.52 12.69 -17.42
C ARG A 81 -23.34 12.66 -18.71
N ARG A 82 -22.71 12.38 -19.86
CA ARG A 82 -23.44 12.22 -21.11
C ARG A 82 -24.18 10.89 -21.12
N GLU A 83 -25.44 10.94 -21.52
CA GLU A 83 -26.26 9.76 -21.76
C GLU A 83 -25.66 8.87 -22.85
N MET A 84 -25.83 7.56 -22.72
CA MET A 84 -25.19 6.59 -23.61
C MET A 84 -25.57 6.78 -25.09
N TYR A 85 -26.82 7.18 -25.35
CA TYR A 85 -27.28 7.49 -26.71
C TYR A 85 -26.55 8.70 -27.32
N THR A 86 -26.21 9.69 -26.50
CA THR A 86 -25.47 10.88 -26.96
C THR A 86 -24.05 10.51 -27.32
N VAL A 87 -23.42 9.68 -26.48
CA VAL A 87 -22.08 9.12 -26.74
C VAL A 87 -22.10 8.29 -28.03
N ALA A 88 -23.10 7.43 -28.22
CA ALA A 88 -23.28 6.63 -29.44
C ALA A 88 -23.33 7.48 -30.71
N ARG A 89 -24.08 8.59 -30.66
CA ARG A 89 -24.16 9.55 -31.76
C ARG A 89 -22.83 10.24 -32.04
N LEU A 90 -22.10 10.64 -31.00
CA LEU A 90 -20.77 11.28 -31.14
C LEU A 90 -19.74 10.35 -31.78
N PHE A 91 -19.76 9.07 -31.43
CA PHE A 91 -18.88 8.06 -32.02
C PHE A 91 -19.41 7.45 -33.32
N ASN A 92 -20.57 7.88 -33.81
CA ASN A 92 -21.25 7.37 -35.00
C ASN A 92 -21.41 5.83 -35.00
N VAL A 93 -21.81 5.26 -33.86
CA VAL A 93 -22.02 3.82 -33.67
C VAL A 93 -23.36 3.54 -32.99
N GLY A 94 -23.87 2.31 -33.10
CA GLY A 94 -25.06 1.90 -32.37
C GLY A 94 -24.82 1.74 -30.86
N GLU A 95 -25.84 1.95 -30.03
CA GLU A 95 -25.74 1.91 -28.56
C GLU A 95 -25.16 0.61 -28.02
N ALA A 96 -25.58 -0.55 -28.55
CA ALA A 96 -25.04 -1.86 -28.16
C ALA A 96 -23.51 -1.95 -28.39
N THR A 97 -23.00 -1.25 -29.41
CA THR A 97 -21.56 -1.18 -29.67
C THR A 97 -20.86 -0.31 -28.63
N VAL A 98 -21.47 0.80 -28.19
CA VAL A 98 -20.92 1.66 -27.14
C VAL A 98 -20.83 0.92 -25.82
N TYR A 99 -21.88 0.22 -25.39
CA TYR A 99 -21.84 -0.58 -24.16
C TYR A 99 -20.72 -1.64 -24.20
N ARG A 100 -20.53 -2.30 -25.36
CA ARG A 100 -19.42 -3.25 -25.53
C ARG A 100 -18.05 -2.56 -25.50
N ARG A 101 -17.91 -1.37 -26.09
CA ARG A 101 -16.68 -0.57 -26.04
C ARG A 101 -16.40 -0.07 -24.61
N GLN A 102 -17.42 0.39 -23.89
CA GLN A 102 -17.33 0.78 -22.49
C GLN A 102 -16.80 -0.37 -21.62
N GLN A 103 -17.34 -1.58 -21.81
CA GLN A 103 -16.88 -2.74 -21.06
C GLN A 103 -15.40 -3.02 -21.30
N LYS A 104 -14.97 -2.99 -22.57
CA LYS A 104 -13.56 -3.16 -22.94
C LYS A 104 -12.68 -2.03 -22.41
N ALA A 105 -13.17 -0.79 -22.40
CA ALA A 105 -12.46 0.37 -21.87
C ALA A 105 -12.25 0.23 -20.35
N ILE A 106 -13.27 -0.21 -19.61
CA ILE A 106 -13.16 -0.49 -18.16
C ILE A 106 -12.19 -1.64 -17.89
N GLU A 107 -12.23 -2.72 -18.69
CA GLU A 107 -11.29 -3.83 -18.61
C GLU A 107 -9.84 -3.37 -18.82
N ARG A 108 -9.59 -2.58 -19.87
CA ARG A 108 -8.26 -1.99 -20.14
C ARG A 108 -7.80 -1.06 -19.02
N LEU A 109 -8.70 -0.23 -18.49
CA LEU A 109 -8.38 0.65 -17.38
C LEU A 109 -8.04 -0.14 -16.11
N ALA A 110 -8.76 -1.23 -15.83
CA ALA A 110 -8.46 -2.13 -14.72
C ALA A 110 -7.08 -2.78 -14.89
N HIS A 111 -6.70 -3.19 -16.10
CA HIS A 111 -5.35 -3.68 -16.38
C HIS A 111 -4.26 -2.63 -16.11
N ILE A 112 -4.48 -1.38 -16.54
CA ILE A 112 -3.55 -0.26 -16.27
C ILE A 112 -3.39 -0.06 -14.76
N LEU A 113 -4.49 -0.03 -14.02
CA LEU A 113 -4.47 0.12 -12.56
C LEU A 113 -3.78 -1.06 -11.89
N HIS A 114 -4.05 -2.29 -12.32
CA HIS A 114 -3.39 -3.47 -11.79
C HIS A 114 -1.88 -3.46 -12.03
N ALA A 115 -1.43 -3.08 -13.23
CA ALA A 115 -0.01 -2.99 -13.55
C ALA A 115 0.70 -1.95 -12.66
N ARG A 116 0.07 -0.78 -12.44
CA ARG A 116 0.58 0.25 -11.53
C ARG A 116 0.58 -0.21 -10.08
N GLU A 117 -0.44 -0.98 -9.66
CA GLU A 117 -0.55 -1.53 -8.31
C GLU A 117 0.59 -2.50 -8.03
N VAL A 118 0.86 -3.42 -8.97
CA VAL A 118 1.98 -4.37 -8.87
C VAL A 118 3.31 -3.63 -8.76
N HIS A 119 3.48 -2.54 -9.51
CA HIS A 119 4.69 -1.73 -9.44
C HIS A 119 4.88 -1.09 -8.05
N VAL A 120 3.86 -0.38 -7.54
CA VAL A 120 3.94 0.30 -6.25
C VAL A 120 4.06 -0.67 -5.07
N ALA A 121 3.34 -1.80 -5.12
CA ALA A 121 3.50 -2.86 -4.13
C ALA A 121 4.91 -3.48 -4.18
N GLY A 122 5.47 -3.63 -5.38
CA GLY A 122 6.85 -4.07 -5.57
C GLY A 122 7.88 -3.11 -4.97
N GLU A 123 7.73 -1.81 -5.19
CA GLU A 123 8.61 -0.79 -4.58
C GLU A 123 8.51 -0.76 -3.05
N ALA A 124 7.30 -0.89 -2.49
CA ALA A 124 7.12 -1.02 -1.04
C ALA A 124 7.83 -2.28 -0.50
N ARG A 125 7.73 -3.40 -1.21
CA ARG A 125 8.42 -4.64 -0.87
C ARG A 125 9.94 -4.49 -0.90
N LEU A 126 10.50 -3.88 -1.95
CA LEU A 126 11.93 -3.64 -2.04
C LEU A 126 12.43 -2.75 -0.89
N ARG A 127 11.71 -1.67 -0.56
CA ARG A 127 12.06 -0.81 0.59
C ARG A 127 12.04 -1.57 1.92
N LEU A 128 11.08 -2.46 2.13
CA LEU A 128 11.07 -3.31 3.33
C LEU A 128 12.25 -4.29 3.31
N GLU A 129 12.53 -4.91 2.17
CA GLU A 129 13.65 -5.84 2.01
C GLU A 129 15.01 -5.17 2.26
N GLU A 130 15.19 -3.91 1.88
CA GLU A 130 16.39 -3.12 2.20
C GLU A 130 16.54 -2.81 3.70
N ARG A 131 15.43 -2.73 4.44
CA ARG A 131 15.42 -2.44 5.89
C ARG A 131 15.60 -3.71 6.74
N LEU A 132 15.12 -4.85 6.23
CA LEU A 132 15.24 -6.14 6.90
C LEU A 132 16.65 -6.70 6.74
N GLU A 133 17.06 -7.53 7.70
CA GLU A 133 18.28 -8.31 7.52
C GLU A 133 18.10 -9.25 6.31
N PRO A 134 19.17 -9.55 5.54
CA PRO A 134 19.08 -10.50 4.44
C PRO A 134 18.47 -11.79 4.97
N PRO A 135 17.46 -12.37 4.30
CA PRO A 135 16.83 -13.57 4.79
C PRO A 135 17.92 -14.64 4.92
N GLY A 136 18.30 -14.94 6.16
CA GLY A 136 19.04 -16.15 6.46
C GLY A 136 18.27 -17.28 5.80
N SER A 137 18.94 -18.16 5.08
CA SER A 137 18.35 -19.25 4.28
C SER A 137 17.71 -20.34 5.16
N THR A 138 16.88 -19.95 6.11
CA THR A 138 16.30 -20.80 7.14
C THR A 138 14.79 -20.69 6.99
N ARG A 139 14.22 -21.68 6.31
CA ARG A 139 12.78 -21.90 6.32
C ARG A 139 12.37 -22.14 7.78
N LEU A 140 11.61 -21.20 8.34
CA LEU A 140 11.06 -21.32 9.68
C LEU A 140 10.00 -22.44 9.66
N ILE A 141 10.03 -23.32 10.67
CA ILE A 141 9.11 -24.45 10.80
C ILE A 141 8.38 -24.30 12.13
N GLY A 142 7.05 -24.46 12.13
CA GLY A 142 6.25 -24.46 13.37
C GLY A 142 5.92 -23.07 13.91
N ILE A 143 6.07 -22.03 13.09
CA ILE A 143 5.76 -20.63 13.47
C ILE A 143 4.36 -20.20 13.01
N GLU A 144 3.64 -21.04 12.28
CA GLU A 144 2.39 -20.68 11.61
C GLU A 144 1.29 -20.29 12.61
N ALA A 145 1.21 -20.98 13.76
CA ALA A 145 0.25 -20.65 14.80
C ALA A 145 0.55 -19.28 15.42
N ASP A 146 1.81 -19.01 15.76
CA ASP A 146 2.23 -17.74 16.35
C ASP A 146 2.07 -16.58 15.38
N LEU A 147 2.40 -16.79 14.10
CA LEU A 147 2.15 -15.82 13.03
C LEU A 147 0.67 -15.46 12.94
N ASN A 148 -0.23 -16.44 12.91
CA ASN A 148 -1.66 -16.19 12.80
C ASN A 148 -2.18 -15.36 13.98
N ILE A 149 -1.74 -15.66 15.21
CA ILE A 149 -2.10 -14.90 16.40
C ILE A 149 -1.61 -13.45 16.29
N LEU A 150 -0.37 -13.24 15.85
CA LEU A 150 0.21 -11.91 15.72
C LEU A 150 -0.46 -11.10 14.60
N LEU A 151 -0.78 -11.73 13.48
CA LEU A 151 -1.52 -11.11 12.39
C LEU A 151 -2.91 -10.65 12.85
N GLU A 152 -3.66 -11.51 13.51
CA GLU A 152 -5.00 -11.17 14.02
C GLU A 152 -4.94 -9.97 14.98
N ARG A 153 -3.94 -9.94 15.88
CA ARG A 153 -3.78 -8.85 16.82
C ARG A 153 -3.34 -7.54 16.17
N LEU A 154 -2.37 -7.59 15.26
CA LEU A 154 -1.85 -6.38 14.59
C LEU A 154 -2.81 -5.80 13.56
N THR A 155 -3.69 -6.62 12.99
CA THR A 155 -4.71 -6.16 12.03
C THR A 155 -5.99 -5.67 12.73
N SER A 156 -6.11 -5.87 14.04
CA SER A 156 -7.18 -5.29 14.84
C SER A 156 -7.01 -3.78 14.96
N THR A 157 -8.10 -3.03 14.77
CA THR A 157 -8.13 -1.58 15.01
C THR A 157 -8.24 -1.22 16.49
N SER A 158 -8.51 -2.21 17.35
CA SER A 158 -8.62 -2.03 18.79
C SER A 158 -7.31 -2.39 19.53
N PRO A 159 -7.08 -1.85 20.74
CA PRO A 159 -5.92 -2.22 21.55
C PRO A 159 -5.83 -3.74 21.77
N PRO A 160 -4.62 -4.29 21.98
CA PRO A 160 -3.35 -3.59 22.20
C PRO A 160 -2.57 -3.26 20.90
N TRP A 161 -2.00 -2.05 20.82
CA TRP A 161 -1.17 -1.60 19.69
C TRP A 161 0.34 -1.89 19.87
N LEU A 162 0.75 -2.31 21.07
CA LEU A 162 2.12 -2.70 21.38
C LEU A 162 2.13 -4.19 21.74
N ILE A 163 2.95 -4.96 21.04
CA ILE A 163 3.11 -6.39 21.26
C ILE A 163 4.56 -6.67 21.63
N SER A 164 4.77 -7.27 22.80
CA SER A 164 6.07 -7.80 23.22
C SER A 164 6.14 -9.28 22.87
N VAL A 165 7.18 -9.70 22.15
CA VAL A 165 7.47 -11.11 21.88
C VAL A 165 8.61 -11.54 22.77
N GLU A 166 8.31 -12.41 23.73
CA GLU A 166 9.25 -12.86 24.76
C GLU A 166 9.66 -14.32 24.54
N GLY A 167 10.86 -14.68 25.02
CA GLY A 167 11.38 -16.04 24.89
C GLY A 167 12.89 -16.10 24.99
N LEU A 168 13.42 -17.31 25.07
CA LEU A 168 14.86 -17.56 25.19
C LEU A 168 15.65 -17.00 23.99
N GLY A 169 16.92 -16.67 24.20
CA GLY A 169 17.84 -16.30 23.12
C GLY A 169 17.93 -17.42 22.08
N GLY A 170 17.97 -17.08 20.80
CA GLY A 170 18.10 -18.06 19.72
C GLY A 170 16.83 -18.81 19.32
N ILE A 171 15.69 -18.64 20.01
CA ILE A 171 14.42 -19.33 19.68
C ILE A 171 13.74 -18.82 18.38
N GLY A 172 14.34 -17.85 17.70
CA GLY A 172 13.81 -17.33 16.43
C GLY A 172 12.87 -16.12 16.54
N LYS A 173 12.82 -15.40 17.68
CA LYS A 173 11.95 -14.20 17.84
C LYS A 173 12.09 -13.17 16.72
N THR A 174 13.34 -12.82 16.36
CA THR A 174 13.55 -11.86 15.26
C THR A 174 13.14 -12.43 13.92
N ALA A 175 13.33 -13.74 13.71
CA ALA A 175 12.91 -14.40 12.47
C ALA A 175 11.37 -14.45 12.36
N LEU A 176 10.66 -14.65 13.48
CA LEU A 176 9.21 -14.53 13.55
C LEU A 176 8.74 -13.10 13.21
N ALA A 177 9.39 -12.08 13.78
CA ALA A 177 9.07 -10.68 13.49
C ALA A 177 9.36 -10.29 12.02
N ASP A 178 10.46 -10.78 11.44
CA ASP A 178 10.78 -10.59 10.02
C ASP A 178 9.72 -11.25 9.12
N SER A 179 9.39 -12.52 9.39
CA SER A 179 8.35 -13.25 8.65
C SER A 179 7.00 -12.57 8.74
N LEU A 180 6.64 -12.05 9.91
CA LEU A 180 5.42 -11.29 10.15
C LEU A 180 5.41 -9.98 9.35
N ALA A 181 6.50 -9.22 9.36
CA ALA A 181 6.62 -7.98 8.60
C ALA A 181 6.41 -8.21 7.10
N ARG A 182 7.06 -9.24 6.54
CA ARG A 182 6.89 -9.62 5.12
C ARG A 182 5.44 -9.97 4.80
N GLN A 183 4.81 -10.79 5.66
CA GLN A 183 3.41 -11.20 5.45
C GLN A 183 2.41 -10.04 5.60
N LEU A 184 2.64 -9.11 6.54
CA LEU A 184 1.82 -7.91 6.73
C LEU A 184 1.87 -6.96 5.53
N LEU A 185 3.03 -6.88 4.88
CA LEU A 185 3.18 -6.10 3.66
C LEU A 185 2.48 -6.80 2.47
N GLU A 186 2.65 -8.12 2.32
CA GLU A 186 2.02 -8.89 1.24
C GLU A 186 0.49 -8.92 1.33
N THR A 187 -0.06 -8.95 2.54
CA THR A 187 -1.50 -8.87 2.79
C THR A 187 -2.07 -7.46 2.64
N GLY A 188 -1.20 -6.45 2.53
CA GLY A 188 -1.59 -5.06 2.38
C GLY A 188 -2.36 -4.54 3.58
N HIS A 189 -2.16 -5.08 4.79
CA HIS A 189 -2.80 -4.52 6.00
C HIS A 189 -2.13 -3.22 6.45
N PHE A 190 -0.82 -3.10 6.21
CA PHE A 190 -0.05 -1.90 6.49
C PHE A 190 0.36 -1.22 5.19
N TYR A 191 0.42 0.11 5.22
CA TYR A 191 0.92 0.88 4.09
C TYR A 191 2.43 0.71 3.92
N ASP A 192 3.17 0.85 5.02
CA ASP A 192 4.62 0.70 5.09
C ASP A 192 5.00 0.15 6.47
N ILE A 193 6.19 -0.44 6.56
CA ILE A 193 6.71 -1.07 7.78
C ILE A 193 8.13 -0.57 8.01
N ALA A 194 8.35 0.10 9.12
CA ALA A 194 9.68 0.46 9.58
C ALA A 194 10.29 -0.66 10.44
N TRP A 195 11.60 -0.84 10.31
CA TRP A 195 12.37 -1.84 11.05
C TRP A 195 13.58 -1.19 11.72
N VAL A 196 13.63 -1.27 13.05
CA VAL A 196 14.75 -0.74 13.85
C VAL A 196 15.26 -1.82 14.77
N SER A 197 16.49 -2.27 14.54
CA SER A 197 17.18 -3.23 15.40
C SER A 197 17.84 -2.52 16.59
N ALA A 198 17.62 -3.05 17.79
CA ALA A 198 18.33 -2.66 19.02
C ALA A 198 19.45 -3.65 19.39
N ARG A 199 19.84 -4.56 18.48
CA ARG A 199 20.88 -5.56 18.75
C ARG A 199 22.23 -4.90 18.99
N GLN A 200 22.79 -5.14 20.17
CA GLN A 200 24.15 -4.72 20.55
C GLN A 200 25.19 -5.83 20.33
N GLN A 201 24.72 -7.04 20.04
CA GLN A 201 25.53 -8.23 19.87
C GLN A 201 24.98 -9.07 18.73
N ASP A 202 25.85 -9.49 17.82
CA ASP A 202 25.55 -10.46 16.77
C ASP A 202 26.29 -11.76 17.08
N PHE A 203 25.59 -12.87 16.88
CA PHE A 203 26.20 -14.19 17.04
C PHE A 203 26.70 -14.67 15.68
N HIS A 204 28.02 -14.81 15.55
CA HIS A 204 28.65 -15.41 14.39
C HIS A 204 28.97 -16.88 14.67
N PRO A 205 28.55 -17.85 13.84
CA PRO A 205 28.73 -19.29 14.09
C PRO A 205 30.18 -19.71 14.35
N VAL A 206 31.14 -18.99 13.76
CA VAL A 206 32.59 -19.28 13.88
C VAL A 206 33.29 -18.40 14.92
N LEU A 207 32.78 -17.18 15.17
CA LEU A 207 33.50 -16.16 15.95
C LEU A 207 32.84 -15.88 17.31
N GLY A 208 31.72 -16.54 17.61
CA GLY A 208 30.96 -16.32 18.83
C GLY A 208 30.21 -14.99 18.83
N LEU A 209 29.91 -14.48 20.02
CA LEU A 209 29.25 -13.19 20.19
C LEU A 209 30.21 -12.05 19.82
N GLN A 210 29.86 -11.30 18.80
CA GLN A 210 30.52 -10.05 18.43
C GLN A 210 29.66 -8.88 18.89
N LEU A 211 30.29 -7.90 19.55
CA LEU A 211 29.64 -6.62 19.82
C LEU A 211 29.47 -5.88 18.49
N THR A 212 28.26 -5.46 18.16
CA THR A 212 27.97 -4.76 16.89
C THR A 212 28.52 -3.33 16.86
N GLY A 213 29.23 -2.88 17.91
CA GLY A 213 29.81 -1.54 18.02
C GLY A 213 28.79 -0.40 18.08
N LEU A 214 27.50 -0.72 17.97
CA LEU A 214 26.41 0.25 18.00
C LEU A 214 26.09 0.63 19.46
N PRO A 215 25.94 1.92 19.76
CA PRO A 215 25.47 2.35 21.07
C PRO A 215 24.06 1.80 21.35
N ALA A 216 23.70 1.70 22.63
CA ALA A 216 22.35 1.33 23.02
C ALA A 216 21.33 2.22 22.32
N LEU A 217 20.29 1.61 21.73
CA LEU A 217 19.25 2.34 21.03
C LEU A 217 18.53 3.26 22.02
N ASP A 218 18.78 4.56 21.92
CA ASP A 218 18.06 5.57 22.67
C ASP A 218 16.79 6.01 21.92
N LEU A 219 15.94 6.74 22.62
CA LEU A 219 14.65 7.17 22.06
C LEU A 219 14.82 8.18 20.92
N ASP A 220 15.84 9.05 20.94
CA ASP A 220 16.03 10.03 19.87
C ASP A 220 16.49 9.35 18.57
N THR A 221 17.39 8.37 18.69
CA THR A 221 17.87 7.53 17.58
C THR A 221 16.74 6.67 17.03
N LEU A 222 15.93 6.05 17.89
CA LEU A 222 14.76 5.30 17.45
C LEU A 222 13.80 6.17 16.64
N VAL A 223 13.40 7.33 17.17
CA VAL A 223 12.46 8.24 16.48
C VAL A 223 13.05 8.77 15.18
N SER A 224 14.34 9.10 15.15
CA SER A 224 15.02 9.58 13.94
C SER A 224 15.03 8.50 12.86
N ARG A 225 15.40 7.26 13.20
CA ARG A 225 15.39 6.12 12.25
C ARG A 225 13.99 5.80 11.74
N LEU A 226 12.96 5.88 12.60
CA LEU A 226 11.58 5.70 12.16
C LEU A 226 11.14 6.79 11.17
N LEU A 227 11.49 8.05 11.43
CA LEU A 227 11.18 9.15 10.52
C LEU A 227 11.91 9.03 9.18
N GLU A 228 13.22 8.71 9.20
CA GLU A 228 14.01 8.49 7.99
C GLU A 228 13.43 7.38 7.11
N GLN A 229 12.94 6.31 7.73
CA GLN A 229 12.35 5.18 7.00
C GLN A 229 10.95 5.50 6.46
N LEU A 230 10.07 6.06 7.29
CA LEU A 230 8.66 6.28 6.95
C LEU A 230 8.41 7.55 6.14
N SER A 231 9.34 8.52 6.18
CA SER A 231 9.22 9.77 5.46
C SER A 231 10.59 10.31 5.03
N PRO A 232 11.22 9.70 4.02
CA PRO A 232 12.56 10.08 3.56
C PRO A 232 12.64 11.53 3.05
N ASP A 233 11.51 12.11 2.62
CA ASP A 233 11.46 13.46 2.06
C ASP A 233 11.31 14.58 3.13
N ILE A 234 11.06 14.23 4.38
CA ILE A 234 10.94 15.22 5.46
C ILE A 234 12.32 15.58 5.99
N SER A 235 12.63 16.88 5.99
CA SER A 235 13.78 17.40 6.73
C SER A 235 13.61 17.10 8.22
N LEU A 236 14.51 16.27 8.77
CA LEU A 236 14.46 15.86 10.17
C LEU A 236 14.51 17.07 11.10
N PRO A 237 13.51 17.26 11.98
CA PRO A 237 13.53 18.34 12.96
C PRO A 237 14.72 18.18 13.91
N THR A 238 15.36 19.29 14.28
CA THR A 238 16.54 19.28 15.15
C THR A 238 16.19 18.92 16.60
N SER A 239 14.97 19.23 17.05
CA SER A 239 14.54 18.95 18.44
C SER A 239 13.75 17.65 18.54
N ARG A 240 14.00 16.89 19.60
CA ARG A 240 13.30 15.62 19.89
C ARG A 240 11.78 15.76 19.96
N GLN A 241 11.27 16.86 20.55
CA GLN A 241 9.83 17.12 20.62
C GLN A 241 9.23 17.31 19.22
N ALA A 242 9.92 18.04 18.33
CA ALA A 242 9.45 18.22 16.96
C ALA A 242 9.50 16.90 16.17
N LYS A 243 10.53 16.06 16.37
CA LYS A 243 10.58 14.71 15.79
C LYS A 243 9.40 13.84 16.24
N LEU A 244 9.10 13.81 17.54
CA LEU A 244 7.95 13.06 18.08
C LEU A 244 6.61 13.59 17.56
N ALA A 245 6.46 14.92 17.45
CA ALA A 245 5.25 15.52 16.89
C ALA A 245 5.08 15.16 15.40
N ALA A 246 6.16 15.18 14.63
CA ALA A 246 6.17 14.77 13.23
C ALA A 246 5.78 13.29 13.08
N LEU A 247 6.37 12.40 13.88
CA LEU A 247 6.05 10.97 13.87
C LEU A 247 4.60 10.72 14.30
N THR A 248 4.12 11.41 15.33
CA THR A 248 2.73 11.27 15.80
C THR A 248 1.74 11.72 14.73
N ARG A 249 2.04 12.81 14.01
CA ARG A 249 1.22 13.28 12.91
C ARG A 249 1.21 12.24 11.79
N LEU A 250 2.37 11.74 11.40
CA LEU A 250 2.52 10.71 10.38
C LEU A 250 1.69 9.46 10.73
N LEU A 251 1.80 8.94 11.95
CA LEU A 251 1.06 7.75 12.38
C LEU A 251 -0.46 7.96 12.51
N LYS A 252 -0.94 9.21 12.66
CA LYS A 252 -2.38 9.54 12.73
C LYS A 252 -3.00 9.83 11.36
N GLU A 253 -2.18 10.25 10.40
CA GLU A 253 -2.60 10.55 9.03
C GLU A 253 -2.61 9.30 8.13
N MET A 254 -1.94 8.22 8.58
CA MET A 254 -1.92 6.89 7.95
C MET A 254 -3.14 6.04 8.32
#